data_AF-A0A257LQI8-F1
#
_entry.id   AF-A0A257LQI8-F1
#
_cell.length_a   1.000
_cell.length_b   1.000
_cell.length_c   1.000
_cell.angle_alpha   90.00
_cell.angle_beta   90.00
_cell.angle_gamma   90.00
#
_symmetry.space_group_name_H-M   'P 1'
#
loop_
_entity.id
_entity.type
_entity.pdbx_description
1 polymer ?
#
loop_
_entity_poly.entity_id
_entity_poly.type
_entity_poly.pdbx_seq_one_letter_code
_entity_poly.pdbx_strand_id
1 'polypeptide(L)'
;DVFPGGKHGKAAGILGVDGFIRKALRARITRDDVIIYNGAISSLRRFKDDVPEVRAGLECGVTFESHTDIKAGDYLETFEVEERERTI
;
A
#
# COMPACT_ATOMS: atom_id res chain seq x y z
N ASP A 1 -2.53 -10.29 -6.70
CA ASP A 1 -3.57 -10.21 -7.75
C ASP A 1 -4.06 -8.76 -7.85
N VAL A 2 -4.67 -8.30 -8.95
CA VAL A 2 -5.15 -6.91 -9.08
C VAL A 2 -6.65 -6.92 -9.36
N PHE A 3 -7.42 -6.33 -8.45
CA PHE A 3 -8.87 -6.29 -8.51
C PHE A 3 -9.36 -4.88 -8.91
N PRO A 4 -10.54 -4.74 -9.53
CA PRO A 4 -11.17 -3.44 -9.68
C PRO A 4 -11.65 -2.92 -8.31
N GLY A 5 -11.05 -1.86 -7.80
CA GLY A 5 -11.38 -1.18 -6.54
C GLY A 5 -12.63 -0.28 -6.61
N GLY A 6 -13.51 -0.51 -7.58
CA GLY A 6 -14.73 0.29 -7.78
C GLY A 6 -14.44 1.75 -8.11
N LYS A 7 -15.01 2.69 -7.34
CA LYS A 7 -14.88 4.15 -7.54
C LYS A 7 -13.45 4.68 -7.41
N HIS A 8 -12.58 3.97 -6.71
CA HIS A 8 -11.21 4.41 -6.40
C HIS A 8 -10.16 3.82 -7.36
N GLY A 9 -10.57 3.21 -8.49
CA GLY A 9 -9.66 2.70 -9.51
C GLY A 9 -9.31 1.21 -9.32
N LYS A 10 -8.04 0.84 -9.48
CA LYS A 10 -7.55 -0.53 -9.27
C LYS A 10 -7.10 -0.72 -7.82
N ALA A 11 -7.43 -1.86 -7.23
CA ALA A 11 -6.98 -2.29 -5.92
C ALA A 11 -5.93 -3.40 -6.09
N ALA A 12 -4.80 -3.25 -5.39
CA ALA A 12 -3.78 -4.28 -5.33
C ALA A 12 -4.16 -5.28 -4.24
N GLY A 13 -4.39 -6.54 -4.60
CA GLY A 13 -4.49 -7.65 -3.66
C GLY A 13 -3.09 -8.08 -3.26
N ILE A 14 -2.70 -7.71 -2.04
CA ILE A 14 -1.36 -7.95 -1.50
C ILE A 14 -1.49 -8.91 -0.33
N LEU A 15 -0.63 -9.93 -0.33
CA LEU A 15 -0.38 -10.74 0.86
C LEU A 15 0.69 -10.02 1.68
N GLY A 16 0.34 -9.59 2.89
CA GLY A 16 1.33 -8.98 3.78
C GLY A 16 2.45 -9.98 4.08
N VAL A 17 3.65 -9.71 3.57
CA VAL A 17 4.79 -10.64 3.66
C VAL A 17 5.45 -10.56 5.04
N ASP A 18 5.57 -9.34 5.59
CA ASP A 18 6.15 -9.10 6.91
C ASP A 18 5.64 -7.76 7.50
N GLY A 19 5.44 -7.70 8.81
CA GLY A 19 5.01 -6.48 9.53
C GLY A 19 3.50 -6.19 9.55
N PHE A 20 3.15 -4.90 9.48
CA PHE A 20 1.76 -4.41 9.46
C PHE A 20 1.64 -3.17 8.57
N ILE A 21 0.51 -3.05 7.86
CA ILE A 21 0.18 -1.92 7.02
C ILE A 21 -0.91 -1.12 7.70
N ARG A 22 -0.66 0.16 7.99
CA ARG A 22 -1.65 1.10 8.53
C ARG A 22 -2.20 2.03 7.46
N LYS A 23 -3.48 2.36 7.63
CA LYS A 23 -4.13 3.44 6.90
C LYS A 23 -3.35 4.73 7.13
N ALA A 24 -3.22 5.54 6.07
CA ALA A 24 -2.48 6.82 6.07
C ALA A 24 -0.95 6.74 6.21
N LEU A 25 -0.34 5.55 6.13
CA LEU A 25 1.10 5.44 5.92
C LEU A 25 1.50 5.82 4.49
N ARG A 26 2.79 6.14 4.32
CA ARG A 26 3.39 6.25 3.00
C ARG A 26 3.73 4.88 2.45
N ALA A 27 3.50 4.71 1.16
CA ALA A 27 3.82 3.54 0.40
C ALA A 27 4.63 3.92 -0.84
N ARG A 28 5.56 3.03 -1.19
CA ARG A 28 6.32 3.08 -2.44
C ARG A 28 6.10 1.77 -3.18
N ILE A 29 5.87 1.89 -4.49
CA ILE A 29 5.75 0.74 -5.37
C ILE A 29 6.96 0.72 -6.31
N THR A 30 7.62 -0.43 -6.36
CA THR A 30 8.74 -0.69 -7.26
C THR A 30 8.41 -1.84 -8.23
N ARG A 31 8.86 -1.69 -9.48
CA ARG A 31 8.79 -2.73 -10.53
C ARG A 31 10.16 -2.78 -11.20
N ASP A 32 10.81 -3.94 -11.20
CA ASP A 32 12.16 -4.11 -11.75
C ASP A 32 13.17 -3.05 -11.23
N ASP A 33 13.20 -2.84 -9.91
CA ASP A 33 14.03 -1.82 -9.23
C ASP A 33 13.71 -0.34 -9.58
N VAL A 34 12.70 -0.08 -10.41
CA VAL A 34 12.24 1.27 -10.74
C VAL A 34 11.10 1.69 -9.82
N ILE A 35 11.15 2.91 -9.29
CA ILE A 35 10.06 3.48 -8.48
C ILE A 35 8.94 3.95 -9.42
N ILE A 36 7.81 3.25 -9.40
CA ILE A 36 6.65 3.55 -10.24
C ILE A 36 5.67 4.46 -9.51
N TYR A 37 5.62 4.34 -8.19
CA TYR A 37 4.77 5.15 -7.34
C TYR A 37 5.42 5.45 -6.00
N ASN A 38 5.21 6.67 -5.51
CA ASN A 38 5.56 7.11 -4.18
C ASN A 38 4.46 8.04 -3.68
N GLY A 39 3.79 7.68 -2.59
CA GLY A 39 2.68 8.46 -2.08
C GLY A 39 2.07 7.88 -0.82
N ALA A 40 0.89 8.37 -0.44
CA ALA A 40 0.16 7.86 0.70
C ALA A 40 -0.85 6.77 0.29
N ILE A 41 -1.13 5.86 1.21
CA ILE A 41 -2.22 4.90 1.06
C ILE A 41 -3.56 5.64 1.22
N SER A 42 -4.45 5.52 0.24
CA SER A 42 -5.77 6.15 0.28
C SER A 42 -6.74 5.35 1.15
N SER A 43 -6.84 4.03 0.89
CA SER A 43 -7.72 3.14 1.64
C SER A 43 -7.12 1.75 1.79
N LEU A 44 -7.44 1.13 2.92
CA LEU A 44 -7.18 -0.28 3.20
C LEU A 44 -8.51 -0.98 3.40
N ARG A 45 -8.78 -1.97 2.54
CA ARG A 45 -10.02 -2.72 2.57
C ARG A 45 -9.72 -4.21 2.65
N ARG A 46 -10.32 -4.88 3.63
CA ARG A 46 -10.28 -6.33 3.72
C ARG A 46 -11.63 -6.86 3.26
N PHE A 47 -11.65 -7.50 2.09
CA PHE A 47 -12.88 -7.89 1.39
C PHE A 47 -13.81 -6.70 1.12
N LYS A 48 -14.80 -6.46 2.00
CA LYS A 48 -15.78 -5.37 1.87
C LYS A 48 -15.68 -4.33 2.99
N ASP A 49 -14.85 -4.57 3.99
CA ASP A 49 -14.74 -3.76 5.20
C ASP A 49 -13.49 -2.89 5.16
N ASP A 50 -13.64 -1.60 5.48
CA ASP A 50 -12.53 -0.69 5.66
C ASP A 50 -11.85 -0.96 7.01
N VAL A 51 -10.54 -1.19 6.97
CA VAL A 51 -9.76 -1.55 8.17
C VAL A 51 -8.66 -0.52 8.40
N PRO A 52 -8.38 -0.16 9.68
CA PRO A 52 -7.33 0.81 9.98
C PRO A 52 -5.92 0.21 9.89
N GLU A 53 -5.77 -1.10 10.11
CA GLU A 53 -4.49 -1.81 10.10
C GLU A 53 -4.71 -3.23 9.56
N VAL A 54 -3.73 -3.73 8.79
CA VAL A 54 -3.65 -5.10 8.32
C VAL A 54 -2.32 -5.68 8.78
N ARG A 55 -2.35 -6.85 9.41
CA ARG A 55 -1.15 -7.56 9.84
C ARG A 55 -0.64 -8.50 8.75
N ALA A 56 0.65 -8.81 8.77
CA ALA A 56 1.25 -9.82 7.91
C ALA A 56 0.50 -11.16 7.99
N GLY A 57 0.46 -11.87 6.86
CA GLY A 57 -0.29 -13.11 6.69
C GLY A 57 -1.79 -12.93 6.40
N LEU A 58 -2.29 -11.70 6.37
CA LEU A 58 -3.66 -11.40 5.93
C LEU A 58 -3.64 -10.78 4.53
N GLU A 59 -4.61 -11.19 3.72
CA GLU A 59 -4.88 -10.55 2.43
C GLU A 59 -5.65 -9.25 2.64
N CYS A 60 -5.19 -8.19 1.97
CA CYS A 60 -5.92 -6.93 1.91
C CYS A 60 -5.85 -6.31 0.51
N GLY A 61 -6.89 -5.54 0.21
CA GLY A 61 -6.94 -4.65 -0.93
C GLY A 61 -6.45 -3.27 -0.52
N VAL A 62 -5.40 -2.79 -1.20
CA VAL A 62 -4.86 -1.45 -0.99
C VAL A 62 -5.18 -0.59 -2.22
N THR A 63 -5.64 0.64 -1.98
CA THR A 63 -5.86 1.66 -3.01
C THR A 63 -5.02 2.91 -2.72
N PHE A 64 -4.56 3.56 -3.78
CA PHE A 64 -3.69 4.73 -3.73
C PHE A 64 -4.38 5.93 -4.35
N GLU A 65 -4.13 7.12 -3.83
CA GLU A 65 -4.90 8.31 -4.18
C GLU A 65 -4.58 8.85 -5.58
N SER A 66 -3.44 8.45 -6.16
CA SER A 66 -2.94 9.00 -7.43
C SER A 66 -2.27 7.98 -8.33
N HIS A 67 -2.51 6.67 -8.11
CA HIS A 67 -1.90 5.64 -8.93
C HIS A 67 -2.82 4.47 -9.22
N THR A 68 -3.07 4.26 -10.50
CA THR A 68 -4.05 3.30 -11.00
C THR A 68 -3.43 2.22 -11.89
N ASP A 69 -2.11 2.26 -12.16
CA ASP A 69 -1.40 1.29 -13.01
C ASP A 69 -0.62 0.24 -12.21
N ILE A 70 -1.31 -0.34 -11.21
CA ILE A 70 -0.74 -1.45 -10.45
C ILE A 70 -0.92 -2.74 -11.24
N LYS A 71 0.14 -3.54 -11.29
CA LYS A 71 0.19 -4.82 -11.97
C LYS A 71 0.69 -5.90 -11.02
N ALA A 72 0.32 -7.14 -11.32
CA ALA A 72 0.89 -8.28 -10.63
C ALA A 72 2.41 -8.32 -10.86
N GLY A 73 3.19 -8.51 -9.79
CA GLY A 73 4.66 -8.46 -9.81
C GLY A 73 5.25 -7.17 -9.24
N ASP A 74 4.42 -6.16 -8.95
CA ASP A 74 4.84 -4.95 -8.24
C ASP A 74 5.18 -5.26 -6.78
N TYR A 75 6.29 -4.69 -6.30
CA TYR A 75 6.67 -4.70 -4.89
C TYR A 75 6.16 -3.46 -4.20
N LEU A 76 5.38 -3.67 -3.12
CA LEU A 76 4.90 -2.60 -2.28
C LEU A 76 5.68 -2.58 -0.97
N GLU A 77 6.25 -1.42 -0.65
CA GLU A 77 6.93 -1.15 0.61
C GLU A 77 6.22 0.01 1.32
N THR A 78 5.87 -0.18 2.59
CA THR A 78 5.30 0.87 3.44
C THR A 78 6.33 1.35 4.43
N PHE A 79 6.44 2.67 4.57
CA PHE A 79 7.40 3.30 5.48
C PHE A 79 6.73 4.45 6.23
N GLU A 80 7.15 4.61 7.48
CA GLU A 80 6.80 5.76 8.30
C GLU A 80 7.92 6.79 8.17
N VAL A 81 7.57 8.05 7.94
CA VAL A 81 8.54 9.14 7.90
C VAL A 81 8.52 9.79 9.27
N GLU A 82 9.53 9.50 10.09
CA GLU A 82 9.76 10.19 11.35
C GLU A 82 10.79 11.31 11.14
N GLU A 83 10.40 12.55 11.42
CA GLU A 83 11.32 13.69 11.44
C GLU A 83 12.07 13.68 12.77
N ARG A 84 13.34 13.27 12.75
CA ARG A 84 14.19 13.25 13.95
C ARG A 84 15.13 14.45 13.93
N GLU A 85 15.02 15.32 14.94
CA GLU A 85 15.98 16.40 15.15
C GLU A 85 17.37 15.80 15.45
N ARG A 86 18.39 16.23 14.71
CA ARG A 86 19.77 15.82 14.98
C ARG A 86 20.22 16.48 16.27
N THR A 87 20.49 15.69 17.30
CA THR A 87 21.26 16.17 18.45
C THR A 87 22.74 16.07 18.10
N ILE A 88 23.43 17.21 18.11
CA ILE A 88 24.88 17.39 17.95
C ILE A 88 25.65 16.93 19.19
#